data_AF-A0A6V3R5E7-F1
#
_entry.id   AF-A0A6V3R5E7-F1
#
_cell.length_a   1.000
_cell.length_b   1.000
_cell.length_c   1.000
_cell.angle_alpha   90.00
_cell.angle_beta   90.00
_cell.angle_gamma   90.00
#
_symmetry.space_group_name_H-M   'P 1'
#
loop_
_entity.id
_entity.type
_entity.pdbx_description
1 polymer ?
#
loop_
_entity_poly.entity_id
_entity_poly.type
_entity_poly.pdbx_seq_one_letter_code
_entity_poly.pdbx_strand_id
1 'polypeptide(L)'
;MEACSRYHPVLWWSTLLCLFSAIACLVVGHSGEHDIDWIQRGISTFAANAPNDDWVTASILLFALCAALLGLMLSLTGRLRHRMSAHVASMLLGNTAVGLVFVAWFEEVKAYPPRGYAAVRQQTFHDAGVLIFFTCSLMVLVIIGTSCLLSPPTLDASSANERCATSALFQRIVGLALLSIAPLTNAIKDRNWTGRLLGLPGAAMGLRQRASFAAVGMGLLVVTMLLRPLQLCRKSGPVDKTKSD
;
A
#
# COMPACT_ATOMS: atom_id res chain seq x y z
N MET A 1 -7.08 24.59 -16.54
CA MET A 1 -6.00 23.62 -16.18
C MET A 1 -5.24 23.97 -14.90
N GLU A 2 -5.34 25.20 -14.37
CA GLU A 2 -4.62 25.64 -13.14
C GLU A 2 -5.16 25.06 -11.82
N ALA A 3 -6.45 24.71 -11.75
CA ALA A 3 -7.05 24.14 -10.54
C ALA A 3 -6.36 22.85 -10.10
N CYS A 4 -5.96 21.99 -11.05
CA CYS A 4 -5.32 20.71 -10.76
C CYS A 4 -3.95 20.86 -10.08
N SER A 5 -3.25 21.98 -10.28
CA SER A 5 -1.93 22.23 -9.69
C SER A 5 -2.00 22.54 -8.20
N ARG A 6 -3.12 23.06 -7.68
CA ARG A 6 -3.24 23.46 -6.27
C ARG A 6 -3.53 22.29 -5.34
N TYR A 7 -4.20 21.26 -5.83
CA TYR A 7 -4.61 20.10 -5.00
C TYR A 7 -3.52 19.03 -4.83
N HIS A 8 -2.52 18.98 -5.73
CA HIS A 8 -1.42 18.01 -5.64
C HIS A 8 -0.66 18.00 -4.31
N PRO A 9 -0.20 19.14 -3.76
CA PRO A 9 0.52 19.14 -2.48
C PRO A 9 -0.38 18.73 -1.31
N VAL A 10 -1.64 19.17 -1.29
CA VAL A 10 -2.60 18.81 -0.23
C VAL A 10 -2.86 17.30 -0.24
N LEU A 11 -3.10 16.74 -1.43
CA LEU A 11 -3.37 15.31 -1.59
C LEU A 11 -2.14 14.48 -1.21
N TRP A 12 -0.94 14.91 -1.60
CA TRP A 12 0.31 14.24 -1.21
C TRP A 12 0.54 14.24 0.31
N TRP A 13 0.37 15.38 0.97
CA TRP A 13 0.49 15.48 2.42
C TRP A 13 -0.58 14.66 3.15
N SER A 14 -1.81 14.67 2.64
CA SER A 14 -2.92 13.89 3.21
C SER A 14 -2.63 12.38 3.13
N THR A 15 -2.13 11.90 2.00
CA THR A 15 -1.74 10.49 1.82
C THR A 15 -0.65 10.09 2.81
N LEU A 16 0.39 10.91 2.98
CA LEU A 16 1.45 10.62 3.96
C LEU A 16 0.95 10.63 5.39
N LEU A 17 0.15 11.63 5.76
CA LEU A 17 -0.41 11.72 7.10
C LEU A 17 -1.27 10.50 7.41
N CYS A 18 -2.11 10.07 6.47
CA CYS A 18 -2.91 8.84 6.61
C CYS A 18 -2.01 7.63 6.83
N LEU A 19 -0.94 7.48 6.02
CA LEU A 19 -0.05 6.33 6.10
C LEU A 19 0.72 6.26 7.42
N PHE A 20 1.30 7.37 7.88
CA PHE A 20 2.00 7.42 9.16
C PHE A 20 1.05 7.23 10.33
N SER A 21 -0.13 7.84 10.28
CA SER A 21 -1.17 7.65 11.31
C SER A 21 -1.64 6.20 11.33
N ALA A 22 -1.79 5.55 10.18
CA ALA A 22 -2.19 4.15 10.11
C ALA A 22 -1.14 3.23 10.77
N ILE A 23 0.15 3.46 10.52
CA ILE A 23 1.23 2.71 11.18
C ILE A 23 1.24 2.99 12.69
N ALA A 24 1.09 4.24 13.11
CA ALA A 24 1.02 4.60 14.53
C ALA A 24 -0.16 3.94 15.24
N CYS A 25 -1.37 4.01 14.65
CA CYS A 25 -2.56 3.33 15.16
C CYS A 25 -2.37 1.81 15.22
N LEU A 26 -1.68 1.21 14.25
CA LEU A 26 -1.37 -0.22 14.30
C LEU A 26 -0.45 -0.56 15.48
N VAL A 27 0.58 0.24 15.73
CA VAL A 27 1.50 0.03 16.86
C VAL A 27 0.76 0.20 18.20
N VAL A 28 0.00 1.29 18.36
CA VAL A 28 -0.80 1.56 19.58
C VAL A 28 -1.87 0.50 19.81
N GLY A 29 -2.52 0.04 18.73
CA GLY A 29 -3.49 -1.04 18.78
C GLY A 29 -2.96 -2.31 19.44
N HIS A 30 -1.67 -2.57 19.28
CA HIS A 30 -0.99 -3.76 19.79
C HIS A 30 -0.12 -3.51 21.02
N SER A 31 -0.03 -2.27 21.53
CA SER A 31 0.67 -1.99 22.78
C SER A 31 -0.25 -2.24 23.97
N GLY A 32 0.14 -3.13 24.88
CA GLY A 32 -0.60 -3.44 26.11
C GLY A 32 -0.38 -4.87 26.58
N GLU A 33 -0.92 -5.20 27.75
CA GLU A 33 -0.93 -6.59 28.23
C GLU A 33 -1.88 -7.45 27.38
N HIS A 34 -1.41 -8.64 27.01
CA HIS A 34 -2.18 -9.60 26.24
C HIS A 34 -2.63 -10.74 27.16
N ASP A 35 -3.93 -10.83 27.45
CA ASP A 35 -4.49 -11.84 28.35
C ASP A 35 -4.61 -13.25 27.74
N ILE A 36 -4.19 -13.45 26.48
CA ILE A 36 -4.48 -14.67 25.74
C ILE A 36 -3.23 -15.19 25.03
N ASP A 37 -3.00 -16.50 25.19
CA ASP A 37 -1.97 -17.29 24.51
C ASP A 37 -2.31 -17.45 23.01
N TRP A 38 -2.20 -16.35 22.26
CA TRP A 38 -2.51 -16.21 20.84
C TRP A 38 -1.71 -17.19 19.95
N ILE A 39 -0.57 -17.63 20.45
CA ILE A 39 0.31 -18.61 19.80
C ILE A 39 -0.34 -20.00 19.79
N GLN A 40 -1.09 -20.38 20.83
CA GLN A 40 -1.67 -21.73 20.95
C GLN A 40 -2.99 -21.91 20.19
N ARG A 41 -3.80 -20.86 20.02
CA ARG A 41 -5.20 -21.02 19.52
C ARG A 41 -5.37 -20.83 18.01
N GLY A 42 -4.33 -20.43 17.28
CA GLY A 42 -4.38 -20.32 15.81
C GLY A 42 -5.45 -19.35 15.29
N ILE A 43 -5.89 -18.40 16.13
CA ILE A 43 -6.92 -17.42 15.76
C ILE A 43 -6.30 -16.45 14.75
N SER A 44 -6.90 -16.41 13.56
CA SER A 44 -6.43 -15.67 12.41
C SER A 44 -7.28 -14.43 12.22
N THR A 45 -6.94 -13.32 12.88
CA THR A 45 -7.33 -12.00 12.37
C THR A 45 -6.37 -10.90 12.83
N PHE A 46 -6.45 -9.78 12.12
CA PHE A 46 -5.73 -8.54 12.41
C PHE A 46 -6.10 -7.92 13.77
N ALA A 47 -7.34 -8.13 14.24
CA ALA A 47 -7.91 -7.45 15.42
C ALA A 47 -8.16 -8.36 16.64
N ALA A 48 -7.99 -9.68 16.53
CA ALA A 48 -8.21 -10.64 17.62
C ALA A 48 -7.48 -10.27 18.89
N ASN A 49 -8.24 -9.69 19.82
CA ASN A 49 -7.81 -9.34 21.17
C ASN A 49 -6.53 -8.47 21.18
N ALA A 50 -6.42 -7.57 20.19
CA ALA A 50 -5.53 -6.44 20.34
C ALA A 50 -6.00 -5.65 21.59
N PRO A 51 -5.11 -5.23 22.50
CA PRO A 51 -5.48 -4.53 23.74
C PRO A 51 -6.35 -3.31 23.46
N ASN A 52 -6.14 -2.70 22.29
CA ASN A 52 -6.86 -1.54 21.78
C ASN A 52 -7.38 -1.85 20.36
N ASP A 53 -8.42 -2.67 20.24
CA ASP A 53 -8.99 -3.12 18.97
C ASP A 53 -9.51 -1.96 18.09
N ASP A 54 -10.11 -0.93 18.69
CA ASP A 54 -10.53 0.30 17.98
C ASP A 54 -9.38 0.97 17.21
N TRP A 55 -8.16 0.94 17.77
CA TRP A 55 -6.98 1.53 17.12
C TRP A 55 -6.49 0.68 15.94
N VAL A 56 -6.66 -0.64 16.01
CA VAL A 56 -6.36 -1.53 14.87
C VAL A 56 -7.36 -1.27 13.75
N THR A 57 -8.65 -1.15 14.07
CA THR A 57 -9.69 -0.80 13.09
C THR A 57 -9.43 0.57 12.46
N ALA A 58 -9.09 1.57 13.27
CA ALA A 58 -8.68 2.89 12.79
C ALA A 58 -7.47 2.82 11.83
N SER A 59 -6.48 1.98 12.14
CA SER A 59 -5.35 1.74 11.25
C SER A 59 -5.78 1.20 9.89
N ILE A 60 -6.65 0.18 9.85
CA ILE A 60 -7.15 -0.43 8.62
C ILE A 60 -7.92 0.61 7.77
N LEU A 61 -8.77 1.42 8.40
CA LEU A 61 -9.51 2.48 7.73
C LEU A 61 -8.60 3.59 7.19
N LEU A 62 -7.57 3.99 7.95
CA LEU A 62 -6.57 4.97 7.49
C LEU A 62 -5.75 4.43 6.31
N PHE A 63 -5.43 3.13 6.29
CA PHE A 63 -4.82 2.49 5.12
C PHE A 63 -5.76 2.47 3.91
N ALA A 64 -7.05 2.22 4.12
CA ALA A 64 -8.05 2.27 3.05
C ALA A 64 -8.14 3.69 2.45
N LEU A 65 -8.19 4.70 3.31
CA LEU A 65 -8.17 6.10 2.88
C LEU A 65 -6.87 6.44 2.14
N CYS A 66 -5.71 6.03 2.66
CA CYS A 66 -4.42 6.22 2.00
C CYS A 66 -4.41 5.61 0.59
N ALA A 67 -4.92 4.40 0.42
CA ALA A 67 -5.00 3.76 -0.90
C ALA A 67 -5.92 4.53 -1.86
N ALA A 68 -7.08 4.98 -1.39
CA ALA A 68 -8.01 5.79 -2.19
C ALA A 68 -7.38 7.12 -2.63
N LEU A 69 -6.73 7.84 -1.70
CA LEU A 69 -6.04 9.10 -1.99
C LEU A 69 -4.89 8.89 -2.98
N LEU A 70 -4.13 7.80 -2.84
CA LEU A 70 -3.05 7.45 -3.75
C LEU A 70 -3.58 7.10 -5.16
N GLY A 71 -4.73 6.42 -5.26
CA GLY A 71 -5.41 6.16 -6.53
C GLY A 71 -5.81 7.47 -7.22
N LEU A 72 -6.42 8.39 -6.48
CA LEU A 72 -6.74 9.73 -6.98
C LEU A 72 -5.47 10.48 -7.44
N MET A 73 -4.38 10.40 -6.69
CA MET A 73 -3.10 11.01 -7.09
C MET A 73 -2.59 10.44 -8.41
N LEU A 74 -2.63 9.12 -8.61
CA LEU A 74 -2.20 8.48 -9.86
C LEU A 74 -3.04 8.96 -11.05
N SER A 75 -4.36 9.02 -10.88
CA SER A 75 -5.31 9.45 -11.91
C SER A 75 -5.14 10.93 -12.29
N LEU A 76 -4.86 11.79 -11.31
CA LEU A 76 -4.71 13.24 -11.51
C LEU A 76 -3.32 13.67 -11.98
N THR A 77 -2.31 12.82 -11.87
CA THR A 77 -0.93 13.16 -12.27
C THR A 77 -0.82 13.27 -13.78
N GLY A 78 -0.66 14.49 -14.30
CA GLY A 78 -0.73 14.78 -15.75
C GLY A 78 0.20 13.94 -16.65
N ARG A 79 1.41 13.59 -16.19
CA ARG A 79 2.33 12.71 -16.95
C ARG A 79 1.85 11.26 -17.03
N LEU A 80 1.11 10.81 -16.03
CA LEU A 80 0.59 9.44 -15.91
C LEU A 80 -0.83 9.33 -16.45
N ARG A 81 -1.57 10.44 -16.55
CA ARG A 81 -2.97 10.50 -16.99
C ARG A 81 -3.24 9.85 -18.34
N HIS A 82 -2.26 9.80 -19.24
CA HIS A 82 -2.44 9.18 -20.56
C HIS A 82 -1.98 7.71 -20.62
N ARG A 83 -1.42 7.18 -19.53
CA ARG A 83 -0.91 5.81 -19.48
C ARG A 83 -1.99 4.87 -18.95
N MET A 84 -2.33 3.84 -19.72
CA MET A 84 -3.28 2.80 -19.30
C MET A 84 -2.87 2.15 -17.98
N SER A 85 -1.56 1.94 -17.76
CA SER A 85 -1.04 1.38 -16.51
C SER A 85 -1.38 2.22 -15.27
N ALA A 86 -1.43 3.54 -15.39
CA ALA A 86 -1.79 4.43 -14.28
C ALA A 86 -3.29 4.36 -13.95
N HIS A 87 -4.15 4.24 -14.97
CA HIS A 87 -5.59 4.03 -14.78
C HIS A 87 -5.88 2.70 -14.11
N VAL A 88 -5.26 1.61 -14.59
CA VAL A 88 -5.40 0.28 -13.98
C VAL A 88 -4.88 0.30 -12.54
N ALA A 89 -3.70 0.87 -12.29
CA ALA A 89 -3.17 0.99 -10.93
C ALA A 89 -4.09 1.82 -10.00
N SER A 90 -4.68 2.90 -10.51
CA SER A 90 -5.66 3.70 -9.76
C SER A 90 -6.92 2.91 -9.42
N MET A 91 -7.46 2.12 -10.36
CA MET A 91 -8.64 1.28 -10.11
C MET A 91 -8.33 0.19 -9.07
N LEU A 92 -7.16 -0.44 -9.18
CA LEU A 92 -6.71 -1.45 -8.23
C LEU A 92 -6.53 -0.87 -6.81
N LEU A 93 -6.01 0.35 -6.67
CA LEU A 93 -5.94 1.02 -5.36
C LEU A 93 -7.32 1.29 -4.76
N GLY A 94 -8.32 1.63 -5.59
CA GLY A 94 -9.72 1.70 -5.16
C GLY A 94 -10.23 0.35 -4.64
N ASN A 95 -9.92 -0.74 -5.35
CA ASN A 95 -10.27 -2.08 -4.91
C ASN A 95 -9.54 -2.49 -3.62
N THR A 96 -8.27 -2.12 -3.42
CA THR A 96 -7.62 -2.43 -2.14
C THR A 96 -8.27 -1.65 -0.99
N ALA A 97 -8.72 -0.40 -1.21
CA ALA A 97 -9.47 0.34 -0.21
C ALA A 97 -10.79 -0.36 0.14
N VAL A 98 -11.54 -0.84 -0.86
CA VAL A 98 -12.77 -1.63 -0.63
C VAL A 98 -12.48 -2.92 0.15
N GLY A 99 -11.42 -3.65 -0.23
CA GLY A 99 -10.99 -4.85 0.49
C GLY A 99 -10.70 -4.56 1.98
N LEU A 100 -10.04 -3.44 2.28
CA LEU A 100 -9.76 -3.01 3.64
C LEU A 100 -11.01 -2.60 4.41
N VAL A 101 -11.98 -1.96 3.76
CA VAL A 101 -13.28 -1.65 4.39
C VAL A 101 -14.03 -2.93 4.77
N PHE A 102 -14.02 -3.96 3.92
CA PHE A 102 -14.58 -5.26 4.27
C PHE A 102 -13.89 -5.90 5.48
N VAL A 103 -12.57 -5.76 5.58
CA VAL A 103 -11.80 -6.27 6.73
C VAL A 103 -12.11 -5.45 7.99
N ALA A 104 -12.21 -4.12 7.89
CA ALA A 104 -12.51 -3.25 9.03
C ALA A 104 -13.93 -3.44 9.58
N TRP A 105 -14.90 -3.77 8.71
CA TRP A 105 -16.28 -4.06 9.09
C TRP A 105 -16.44 -5.43 9.74
N PHE A 106 -15.41 -6.27 9.72
CA PHE A 106 -15.47 -7.59 10.34
C PHE A 106 -15.41 -7.45 11.87
N GLU A 107 -16.57 -7.58 12.51
CA GLU A 107 -16.63 -7.87 13.94
C GLU A 107 -16.21 -9.31 14.15
N GLU A 108 -15.03 -9.50 14.74
CA GLU A 108 -14.61 -10.82 15.15
C GLU A 108 -15.49 -11.25 16.33
N VAL A 109 -16.44 -12.13 16.04
CA VAL A 109 -17.36 -12.66 17.04
C VAL A 109 -16.55 -13.39 18.11
N LYS A 110 -16.30 -12.68 19.23
CA LYS A 110 -15.65 -13.22 20.42
C LYS A 110 -16.48 -14.44 20.87
N ALA A 111 -15.82 -15.60 20.95
CA ALA A 111 -16.31 -16.89 21.42
C ALA A 111 -17.14 -17.75 20.43
N TYR A 112 -16.50 -18.84 19.96
CA TYR A 112 -17.16 -20.09 19.56
C TYR A 112 -18.10 -20.57 20.69
N PRO A 113 -19.39 -20.95 20.50
CA PRO A 113 -19.92 -21.98 19.56
C PRO A 113 -21.39 -21.74 19.03
N PRO A 114 -22.07 -22.72 18.37
CA PRO A 114 -21.65 -23.60 17.28
C PRO A 114 -21.91 -22.95 15.90
N ARG A 115 -21.20 -23.44 14.89
CA ARG A 115 -21.15 -22.91 13.51
C ARG A 115 -22.53 -22.88 12.83
N GLY A 116 -23.22 -21.74 12.92
CA GLY A 116 -24.32 -21.40 12.03
C GLY A 116 -23.80 -20.89 10.68
N TYR A 117 -24.65 -20.96 9.64
CA TYR A 117 -24.37 -20.43 8.30
C TYR A 117 -23.90 -18.97 8.32
N ALA A 118 -24.38 -18.16 9.26
CA ALA A 118 -23.99 -16.76 9.43
C ALA A 118 -22.49 -16.58 9.71
N ALA A 119 -21.89 -17.42 10.57
CA ALA A 119 -20.47 -17.34 10.90
C ALA A 119 -19.58 -17.73 9.71
N VAL A 120 -19.98 -18.77 8.96
CA VAL A 120 -19.28 -19.18 7.72
C VAL A 120 -19.37 -18.06 6.68
N ARG A 121 -20.53 -17.44 6.54
CA ARG A 121 -20.74 -16.31 5.62
C ARG A 121 -19.85 -15.11 6.00
N GLN A 122 -19.80 -14.74 7.27
CA GLN A 122 -18.95 -13.63 7.74
C GLN A 122 -17.45 -13.92 7.51
N GLN A 123 -16.96 -15.11 7.86
CA GLN A 123 -15.57 -15.51 7.60
C GLN A 123 -15.25 -15.47 6.10
N THR A 124 -16.17 -15.93 5.25
CA THR A 124 -15.98 -15.91 3.79
C THR A 124 -15.81 -14.48 3.27
N PHE A 125 -16.60 -13.52 3.79
CA PHE A 125 -16.47 -12.10 3.41
C PHE A 125 -15.16 -11.49 3.90
N HIS A 126 -14.72 -11.83 5.12
CA HIS A 126 -13.42 -11.42 5.62
C HIS A 126 -12.28 -11.93 4.72
N ASP A 127 -12.28 -13.22 4.40
CA ASP A 127 -11.26 -13.84 3.56
C ASP A 127 -11.26 -13.26 2.14
N ALA A 128 -12.44 -12.96 1.59
CA ALA A 128 -12.58 -12.25 0.32
C ALA A 128 -12.01 -10.83 0.40
N GLY A 129 -12.29 -10.07 1.47
CA GLY A 129 -11.75 -8.73 1.71
C GLY A 129 -10.21 -8.74 1.79
N VAL A 130 -9.64 -9.68 2.55
CA VAL A 130 -8.20 -9.90 2.64
C VAL A 130 -7.59 -10.25 1.27
N LEU A 131 -8.25 -11.13 0.50
CA LEU A 131 -7.80 -11.50 -0.84
C LEU A 131 -7.80 -10.30 -1.79
N ILE A 132 -8.89 -9.53 -1.84
CA ILE A 132 -9.01 -8.33 -2.67
C ILE A 132 -7.91 -7.33 -2.31
N PHE A 133 -7.75 -7.04 -1.02
CA PHE A 133 -6.72 -6.12 -0.53
C PHE A 133 -5.32 -6.53 -0.98
N PHE A 134 -4.90 -7.77 -0.70
CA PHE A 134 -3.54 -8.21 -1.03
C PHE A 134 -3.33 -8.29 -2.53
N THR A 135 -4.23 -8.93 -3.27
CA THR A 135 -4.05 -9.11 -4.73
C THR A 135 -4.00 -7.78 -5.44
N CYS A 136 -4.91 -6.84 -5.13
CA CYS A 136 -4.91 -5.54 -5.79
C CYS A 136 -3.68 -4.70 -5.42
N SER A 137 -3.30 -4.68 -4.13
CA SER A 137 -2.12 -3.92 -3.69
C SER A 137 -0.83 -4.45 -4.32
N LEU A 138 -0.64 -5.77 -4.36
CA LEU A 138 0.53 -6.38 -4.96
C LEU A 138 0.59 -6.12 -6.48
N MET A 139 -0.54 -6.20 -7.18
CA MET A 139 -0.60 -5.86 -8.60
C MET A 139 -0.23 -4.41 -8.85
N VAL A 140 -0.64 -3.47 -7.98
CA VAL A 140 -0.21 -2.06 -8.08
C VAL A 140 1.30 -1.93 -7.95
N LEU A 141 1.92 -2.60 -6.96
CA LEU A 141 3.38 -2.58 -6.80
C LEU A 141 4.10 -3.16 -8.02
N VAL A 142 3.55 -4.22 -8.62
CA VAL A 142 4.09 -4.83 -9.85
C VAL A 142 3.96 -3.88 -11.03
N ILE A 143 2.79 -3.28 -11.25
CA ILE A 143 2.55 -2.35 -12.36
C ILE A 143 3.47 -1.13 -12.25
N ILE A 144 3.59 -0.55 -11.05
CA ILE A 144 4.43 0.62 -10.84
C ILE A 144 5.91 0.24 -10.90
N GLY A 145 6.32 -0.87 -10.28
CA GLY A 145 7.70 -1.36 -10.31
C GLY A 145 8.19 -1.68 -11.73
N THR A 146 7.38 -2.38 -12.52
CA THR A 146 7.66 -2.62 -13.95
C THR A 146 7.68 -1.31 -14.75
N SER A 147 6.75 -0.39 -14.48
CA SER A 147 6.76 0.93 -15.13
C SER A 147 8.02 1.73 -14.82
N CYS A 148 8.55 1.66 -13.59
CA CYS A 148 9.81 2.28 -13.20
C CYS A 148 11.03 1.65 -13.89
N LEU A 149 11.02 0.33 -14.11
CA LEU A 149 12.11 -0.38 -14.79
C LEU A 149 12.13 -0.14 -16.29
N LEU A 150 10.95 -0.12 -16.91
CA LEU A 150 10.77 -0.01 -18.35
C LEU A 150 10.68 1.45 -18.83
N SER A 151 10.60 2.42 -17.92
CA SER A 151 10.59 3.83 -18.32
C SER A 151 11.92 4.19 -18.99
N PRO A 152 11.90 4.72 -20.21
CA PRO A 152 13.12 5.15 -20.88
C PRO A 152 13.75 6.30 -20.08
N PRO A 153 15.09 6.35 -19.98
CA PRO A 153 15.76 7.52 -19.44
C PRO A 153 15.36 8.72 -20.30
N THR A 154 14.79 9.76 -19.69
CA THR A 154 14.47 11.01 -20.38
C THR A 154 15.77 11.68 -20.78
N LEU A 155 16.24 11.39 -21.99
CA LEU A 155 17.39 12.02 -22.63
C LEU A 155 16.97 13.39 -23.17
N ASP A 156 16.66 14.34 -22.28
CA ASP A 156 16.68 15.76 -22.68
C ASP A 156 18.14 16.20 -22.72
N ALA A 157 18.72 16.06 -23.92
CA ALA A 157 20.15 16.05 -24.20
C ALA A 157 20.87 17.40 -24.18
N SER A 158 20.29 18.48 -23.63
CA SER A 158 20.88 19.83 -23.80
C SER A 158 21.48 20.50 -22.56
N SER A 159 21.29 19.98 -21.34
CA SER A 159 22.05 20.48 -20.17
C SER A 159 21.84 19.61 -18.92
N ALA A 160 22.93 19.26 -18.25
CA ALA A 160 23.04 18.57 -16.94
C ALA A 160 23.37 17.06 -16.97
N ASN A 161 24.65 16.84 -17.25
CA ASN A 161 25.51 15.74 -16.82
C ASN A 161 25.25 15.28 -15.36
N GLU A 162 25.46 13.98 -15.09
CA GLU A 162 25.41 13.25 -13.80
C GLU A 162 24.07 13.17 -13.04
N ARG A 163 23.29 14.26 -12.92
CA ARG A 163 22.01 14.23 -12.17
C ARG A 163 20.92 13.41 -12.87
N CYS A 164 20.99 13.32 -14.20
CA CYS A 164 20.02 12.55 -14.98
C CYS A 164 20.29 11.03 -14.91
N ALA A 165 21.55 10.61 -14.97
CA ALA A 165 21.95 9.20 -14.86
C ALA A 165 21.67 8.62 -13.46
N THR A 166 21.94 9.39 -12.42
CA THR A 166 21.60 9.03 -11.03
C THR A 166 20.09 8.92 -10.82
N SER A 167 19.29 9.76 -11.48
CA SER A 167 17.82 9.67 -11.41
C SER A 167 17.26 8.41 -12.09
N ALA A 168 17.83 7.98 -13.21
CA ALA A 168 17.41 6.76 -13.92
C ALA A 168 17.81 5.48 -13.15
N LEU A 169 19.03 5.44 -12.60
CA LEU A 169 19.46 4.33 -11.74
C LEU A 169 18.60 4.26 -10.47
N PHE A 170 18.32 5.39 -9.83
CA PHE A 170 17.43 5.46 -8.69
C PHE A 170 16.03 4.91 -9.02
N GLN A 171 15.43 5.32 -10.14
CA GLN A 171 14.14 4.79 -10.59
C GLN A 171 14.16 3.27 -10.80
N ARG A 172 15.24 2.71 -11.37
CA ARG A 172 15.39 1.27 -11.54
C ARG A 172 15.54 0.54 -10.21
N ILE A 173 16.36 1.04 -9.29
CA ILE A 173 16.52 0.47 -7.95
C ILE A 173 15.19 0.47 -7.22
N VAL A 174 14.43 1.57 -7.28
CA VAL A 174 13.10 1.64 -6.68
C VAL A 174 12.13 0.67 -7.37
N GLY A 175 12.19 0.55 -8.70
CA GLY A 175 11.38 -0.42 -9.44
C GLY A 175 11.66 -1.87 -9.02
N LEU A 176 12.94 -2.24 -8.84
CA LEU A 176 13.35 -3.54 -8.30
C LEU A 176 12.86 -3.74 -6.87
N ALA A 177 12.96 -2.71 -6.02
CA ALA A 177 12.48 -2.77 -4.64
C ALA A 177 10.95 -2.99 -4.59
N LEU A 178 10.18 -2.29 -5.43
CA LEU A 178 8.74 -2.51 -5.52
C LEU A 178 8.38 -3.92 -6.00
N LEU A 179 9.11 -4.44 -6.97
CA LEU A 179 8.92 -5.81 -7.46
C LEU A 179 9.31 -6.88 -6.44
N SER A 180 10.27 -6.61 -5.55
CA SER A 180 10.65 -7.56 -4.51
C SER A 180 9.69 -7.59 -3.32
N ILE A 181 8.91 -6.52 -3.09
CA ILE A 181 7.90 -6.48 -2.03
C ILE A 181 6.78 -7.50 -2.28
N ALA A 182 6.36 -7.72 -3.53
CA ALA A 182 5.30 -8.69 -3.84
C ALA A 182 5.65 -10.16 -3.48
N PRO A 183 6.76 -10.73 -3.96
CA PRO A 183 7.18 -12.07 -3.57
C PRO A 183 7.55 -12.14 -2.08
N LEU A 184 8.10 -11.07 -1.49
CA LEU A 184 8.35 -11.02 -0.05
C LEU A 184 7.06 -11.10 0.76
N THR A 185 6.04 -10.34 0.38
CA THR A 185 4.73 -10.33 1.05
C THR A 185 4.05 -11.69 0.94
N ASN A 186 4.10 -12.32 -0.23
CA ASN A 186 3.59 -13.68 -0.44
C ASN A 186 4.40 -14.70 0.36
N ALA A 187 5.73 -14.60 0.38
CA ALA A 187 6.57 -15.49 1.18
C ALA A 187 6.23 -15.38 2.67
N ILE A 188 6.04 -14.16 3.20
CA ILE A 188 5.64 -13.93 4.60
C ILE A 188 4.24 -14.53 4.87
N LYS A 189 3.30 -14.36 3.95
CA LYS A 189 1.92 -14.86 4.07
C LYS A 189 1.85 -16.40 4.01
N ASP A 190 2.57 -17.03 3.09
CA ASP A 190 2.47 -18.46 2.77
C ASP A 190 3.48 -19.37 3.53
N ARG A 191 4.28 -18.83 4.47
CA ARG A 191 5.27 -19.58 5.29
C ARG A 191 4.71 -20.75 6.13
N ASN A 192 3.45 -21.15 5.97
CA ASN A 192 2.92 -22.39 6.53
C ASN A 192 3.65 -23.62 5.98
N TRP A 193 4.22 -23.54 4.76
CA TRP A 193 4.92 -24.67 4.16
C TRP A 193 6.38 -24.79 4.62
N THR A 194 7.12 -23.67 4.70
CA THR A 194 8.53 -23.67 5.14
C THR A 194 8.71 -24.03 6.62
N GLY A 195 7.77 -23.66 7.49
CA GLY A 195 7.79 -24.10 8.90
C GLY A 195 7.54 -25.61 9.05
N ARG A 196 6.68 -26.19 8.18
CA ARG A 196 6.43 -27.64 8.14
C ARG A 196 7.61 -28.44 7.54
N LEU A 197 8.36 -27.87 6.59
CA LEU A 197 9.50 -28.52 5.94
C LEU A 197 10.82 -28.38 6.68
N LEU A 198 11.04 -27.27 7.39
CA LEU A 198 12.31 -26.97 8.08
C LEU A 198 12.25 -27.13 9.61
N GLY A 199 11.11 -27.55 10.16
CA GLY A 199 10.94 -27.73 11.61
C GLY A 199 11.11 -26.45 12.44
N LEU A 200 11.14 -25.29 11.78
CA LEU A 200 11.28 -24.01 12.47
C LEU A 200 9.94 -23.61 13.09
N PRO A 201 9.93 -23.15 14.36
CA PRO A 201 8.72 -22.66 15.01
C PRO A 201 8.12 -21.56 14.15
N GLY A 202 6.96 -21.84 13.57
CA GLY A 202 6.28 -20.91 12.69
C GLY A 202 5.77 -19.71 13.50
N ALA A 203 6.12 -18.50 13.06
CA ALA A 203 5.45 -17.29 13.56
C ALA A 203 3.93 -17.45 13.44
N ALA A 204 3.16 -17.05 14.46
CA ALA A 204 1.71 -17.20 14.47
C ALA A 204 1.07 -16.48 13.25
N MET A 205 -0.06 -17.01 12.78
CA MET A 205 -0.74 -16.56 11.56
C MET A 205 -1.05 -15.06 11.57
N GLY A 206 -1.48 -14.52 12.71
CA GLY A 206 -1.73 -13.08 12.90
C GLY A 206 -0.48 -12.21 12.76
N LEU A 207 0.67 -12.65 13.28
CA LEU A 207 1.93 -11.89 13.14
C LEU A 207 2.37 -11.79 11.67
N ARG A 208 2.16 -12.85 10.89
CA ARG A 208 2.48 -12.89 9.45
C ARG A 208 1.57 -11.96 8.65
N GLN A 209 0.27 -11.98 8.93
CA GLN A 209 -0.67 -11.08 8.28
C GLN A 209 -0.32 -9.61 8.55
N ARG A 210 0.05 -9.27 9.80
CA ARG A 210 0.54 -7.93 10.18
C ARG A 210 1.84 -7.55 9.49
N ALA A 211 2.81 -8.46 9.42
CA ALA A 211 4.07 -8.22 8.71
C ALA A 211 3.86 -8.03 7.20
N SER A 212 2.99 -8.82 6.57
CA SER A 212 2.58 -8.66 5.17
C SER A 212 1.90 -7.31 4.94
N PHE A 213 1.06 -6.86 5.87
CA PHE A 213 0.40 -5.56 5.82
C PHE A 213 1.39 -4.40 5.93
N ALA A 214 2.34 -4.48 6.86
CA ALA A 214 3.42 -3.50 6.98
C ALA A 214 4.29 -3.45 5.71
N ALA A 215 4.61 -4.60 5.10
CA ALA A 215 5.36 -4.66 3.84
C ALA A 215 4.63 -3.97 2.69
N VAL A 216 3.31 -4.19 2.55
CA VAL A 216 2.47 -3.48 1.58
C VAL A 216 2.46 -1.98 1.88
N GLY A 217 2.32 -1.58 3.14
CA GLY A 217 2.36 -0.18 3.56
C GLY A 217 3.67 0.52 3.18
N MET A 218 4.81 -0.15 3.36
CA MET A 218 6.11 0.35 2.90
C MET A 218 6.17 0.48 1.37
N GLY A 219 5.58 -0.46 0.63
CA GLY A 219 5.44 -0.34 -0.83
C GLY A 219 4.63 0.89 -1.24
N LEU A 220 3.49 1.14 -0.58
CA LEU A 220 2.67 2.32 -0.83
C LEU A 220 3.39 3.63 -0.45
N LEU A 221 4.20 3.62 0.62
CA LEU A 221 5.06 4.76 0.98
C LEU A 221 6.03 5.09 -0.16
N VAL A 222 6.72 4.07 -0.68
CA VAL A 222 7.66 4.22 -1.80
C VAL A 222 6.98 4.78 -3.03
N VAL A 223 5.79 4.26 -3.37
CA VAL A 223 4.98 4.80 -4.48
C VAL A 223 4.62 6.26 -4.24
N THR A 224 4.18 6.63 -3.04
CA THR A 224 3.83 8.02 -2.69
C THR A 224 5.03 8.96 -2.82
N MET A 225 6.23 8.50 -2.44
CA MET A 225 7.47 9.27 -2.59
C MET A 225 7.89 9.41 -4.05
N LEU A 226 7.69 8.39 -4.88
CA LEU A 226 7.96 8.44 -6.33
C LEU A 226 7.08 9.45 -7.07
N LEU A 227 5.84 9.68 -6.61
CA LEU A 227 4.93 10.61 -7.26
C LEU A 227 5.29 12.08 -7.03
N ARG A 228 6.05 12.40 -5.96
CA ARG A 228 6.47 13.78 -5.64
C ARG A 228 7.34 14.44 -6.72
N PRO A 229 8.47 13.85 -7.17
CA PRO A 229 9.30 14.47 -8.20
C PRO A 229 8.57 14.60 -9.56
N LEU A 230 7.63 13.70 -9.87
CA LEU A 230 6.80 13.78 -11.08
C LEU A 230 5.85 14.99 -11.08
N GLN A 231 5.48 15.51 -9.90
CA GLN A 231 4.62 16.68 -9.74
C GLN A 231 5.40 18.00 -9.84
N LEU A 232 6.64 18.05 -9.32
CA LEU A 232 7.45 19.27 -9.27
C LEU A 232 8.04 19.66 -10.64
N CYS A 233 8.22 18.69 -11.53
CA CYS A 233 8.89 18.86 -12.83
C CYS A 233 8.04 19.60 -13.90
N ARG A 234 6.85 20.11 -13.54
CA ARG A 234 5.96 20.87 -14.45
C ARG A 234 6.20 22.39 -14.43
N LYS A 235 6.96 22.92 -13.48
CA LYS A 235 7.10 24.39 -13.29
C LYS A 235 8.09 25.09 -14.23
N SER A 236 8.86 24.37 -15.04
CA SER A 236 9.75 24.98 -16.04
C SER A 236 9.11 24.92 -17.42
N GLY A 237 8.08 25.74 -17.65
CA GLY A 237 7.71 26.09 -19.02
C GLY A 237 8.80 27.00 -19.62
N PRO A 238 9.01 26.98 -20.94
CA PRO A 238 9.91 27.94 -21.59
C PRO A 238 9.40 29.34 -21.25
N VAL A 239 10.27 30.14 -20.61
CA VAL A 239 10.06 31.58 -20.52
C VAL A 239 10.13 32.07 -21.95
N ASP A 240 8.98 32.42 -22.52
CA ASP A 240 8.91 33.13 -23.80
C ASP A 240 9.76 34.40 -23.66
N LYS A 241 10.98 34.35 -24.20
CA LYS A 241 11.89 35.50 -24.29
C LYS A 241 11.47 36.47 -25.40
N THR A 242 10.26 36.37 -25.91
CA THR A 242 9.72 37.19 -27.00
C THR A 242 8.84 38.32 -26.45
N LYS A 243 9.41 39.13 -25.56
CA LYS A 243 8.97 40.52 -25.37
C LYS A 243 10.19 41.40 -25.16
N SER A 244 10.87 41.68 -26.27
CA SER A 244 11.61 42.92 -26.46
C SER A 244 10.64 43.89 -27.14
N ASP A 245 10.09 44.82 -26.36
CA ASP A 245 9.67 46.13 -26.86
C ASP A 245 10.56 47.16 -26.17
#